data_AF-A0A317WZ92-F1
#
_entry.id   AF-A0A317WZ92-F1
#
_cell.length_a   1.000
_cell.length_b   1.000
_cell.length_c   1.000
_cell.angle_alpha   90.00
_cell.angle_beta   90.00
_cell.angle_gamma   90.00
#
_symmetry.space_group_name_H-M   'P 1'
#
loop_
_entity.id
_entity.type
_entity.pdbx_description
1 polymer ?
#
loop_
_entity_poly.entity_id
_entity_poly.type
_entity_poly.pdbx_seq_one_letter_code
_entity_poly.pdbx_strand_id
1 'polypeptide(L)'
;MYYDTVSTYTPRKAKVLLLHGNGQSAHTFQAKMRFLHEPIARAINKAPSITHRDVYSGGVDFVYLDAPIPASQIDRGQEPRNGKEANPDRLIDSWVWGDGDPENGEIIGAETVLPHLTRVLEGQGPFMGVIGFSEGATWATVLSGLLEREAKASTGFHTNHPPLQFCIAFSGFRFEHESYQWMYTPKIETPVLHFMGTLDTQVTEQQTLRLIEACQNPTVQYFEGTHYIPRTPEINKRITDHIQQALVWSLG
;
A
#
# COMPACT_ATOMS: atom_id res chain seq x y z
N MET A 1 48.79 -20.39 10.62
CA MET A 1 47.93 -19.98 9.50
C MET A 1 46.52 -19.85 10.03
N TYR A 2 46.10 -18.62 10.32
CA TYR A 2 44.70 -18.33 10.63
C TYR A 2 43.95 -18.26 9.31
N TYR A 3 42.96 -19.12 9.12
CA TYR A 3 42.00 -18.97 8.04
C TYR A 3 41.01 -17.88 8.46
N ASP A 4 41.10 -16.72 7.82
CA ASP A 4 40.05 -15.72 7.88
C ASP A 4 38.76 -16.35 7.36
N THR A 5 37.77 -16.46 8.25
CA THR A 5 36.39 -16.75 7.87
C THR A 5 35.91 -15.59 7.01
N VAL A 6 35.80 -15.82 5.70
CA VAL A 6 35.16 -14.89 4.76
C VAL A 6 33.73 -14.69 5.25
N SER A 7 33.47 -13.53 5.85
CA SER A 7 32.10 -13.09 6.13
C SER A 7 31.36 -13.06 4.79
N THR A 8 30.39 -13.95 4.62
CA THR A 8 29.51 -13.93 3.45
C THR A 8 28.57 -12.74 3.58
N TYR A 9 29.06 -11.56 3.22
CA TYR A 9 28.26 -10.35 3.13
C TYR A 9 27.09 -10.64 2.19
N THR A 10 25.90 -10.79 2.76
CA THR A 10 24.67 -10.91 1.98
C THR A 10 24.20 -9.49 1.68
N PRO A 11 24.22 -9.05 0.41
CA PRO A 11 23.80 -7.71 0.05
C PRO A 11 22.37 -7.45 0.54
N ARG A 12 22.17 -6.38 1.30
CA ARG A 12 20.85 -6.02 1.82
C ARG A 12 19.96 -5.56 0.66
N LYS A 13 18.70 -5.97 0.70
CA LYS A 13 17.69 -5.64 -0.32
C LYS A 13 16.76 -4.53 0.15
N ALA A 14 16.36 -3.66 -0.76
CA ALA A 14 15.23 -2.76 -0.53
C ALA A 14 13.93 -3.56 -0.60
N LYS A 15 12.97 -3.30 0.28
CA LYS A 15 11.69 -4.02 0.30
C LYS A 15 10.54 -3.06 0.02
N VAL A 16 9.63 -3.46 -0.86
CA VAL A 16 8.39 -2.73 -1.15
C VAL A 16 7.21 -3.61 -0.78
N LEU A 17 6.33 -3.10 0.08
CA LEU A 17 5.10 -3.80 0.49
C LEU A 17 3.98 -3.53 -0.53
N LEU A 18 3.22 -4.56 -0.90
CA LEU A 18 2.14 -4.46 -1.87
C LEU A 18 0.83 -4.99 -1.31
N LEU A 19 -0.19 -4.13 -1.30
CA LEU A 19 -1.52 -4.38 -0.74
C LEU A 19 -2.57 -4.46 -1.84
N HIS A 20 -3.21 -5.63 -1.99
CA HIS A 20 -4.20 -5.85 -3.05
C HIS A 20 -5.55 -5.18 -2.76
N GLY A 21 -6.39 -5.05 -3.77
CA GLY A 21 -7.76 -4.53 -3.60
C GLY A 21 -8.74 -5.57 -3.05
N ASN A 22 -9.93 -5.13 -2.65
CA ASN A 22 -10.96 -5.99 -2.07
C ASN A 22 -11.27 -7.22 -2.95
N GLY A 23 -11.42 -8.40 -2.33
CA GLY A 23 -11.74 -9.65 -3.02
C GLY A 23 -10.63 -10.19 -3.94
N GLN A 24 -9.39 -9.79 -3.72
CA GLN A 24 -8.21 -10.30 -4.45
C GLN A 24 -7.30 -11.09 -3.50
N SER A 25 -6.12 -11.47 -3.99
CA SER A 25 -5.06 -12.10 -3.21
C SER A 25 -3.71 -11.53 -3.58
N ALA A 26 -2.71 -11.76 -2.73
CA ALA A 26 -1.31 -11.49 -2.99
C ALA A 26 -0.86 -12.08 -4.34
N HIS A 27 -1.27 -13.32 -4.63
CA HIS A 27 -0.90 -14.01 -5.87
C HIS A 27 -1.47 -13.31 -7.11
N THR A 28 -2.77 -13.02 -7.12
CA THR A 28 -3.42 -12.35 -8.26
C THR A 28 -2.91 -10.92 -8.43
N PHE A 29 -2.63 -10.22 -7.33
CA PHE A 29 -2.07 -8.88 -7.37
C PHE A 29 -0.62 -8.87 -7.88
N GLN A 30 0.18 -9.87 -7.51
CA GLN A 30 1.52 -10.06 -8.06
C GLN A 30 1.51 -10.23 -9.57
N ALA A 31 0.59 -11.04 -10.10
CA ALA A 31 0.43 -11.19 -11.54
C ALA A 31 0.05 -9.85 -12.22
N LYS A 32 -0.81 -9.04 -11.58
CA LYS A 32 -1.20 -7.72 -12.10
C LYS A 32 -0.04 -6.73 -12.14
N MET A 33 0.81 -6.75 -11.11
CA MET A 33 1.89 -5.78 -10.87
C MET A 33 3.25 -6.17 -11.44
N ARG A 34 3.43 -7.41 -11.92
CA ARG A 34 4.72 -7.95 -12.40
C ARG A 34 5.45 -7.03 -13.40
N PHE A 35 4.71 -6.36 -14.27
CA PHE A 35 5.27 -5.45 -15.28
C PHE A 35 5.97 -4.22 -14.68
N LEU A 36 5.65 -3.85 -13.44
CA LEU A 36 6.24 -2.72 -12.71
C LEU A 36 7.48 -3.09 -11.90
N HIS A 37 7.74 -4.38 -11.67
CA HIS A 37 8.86 -4.81 -10.82
C HIS A 37 10.19 -4.27 -11.31
N GLU A 38 10.46 -4.45 -12.61
CA GLU A 38 11.73 -4.07 -13.21
C GLU A 38 11.89 -2.54 -13.33
N PRO A 39 10.88 -1.77 -13.77
CA PRO A 39 10.90 -0.31 -13.68
C PRO A 39 11.15 0.24 -12.27
N ILE A 40 10.42 -0.26 -11.26
CA ILE A 40 10.57 0.17 -9.86
C ILE A 40 11.96 -0.17 -9.33
N ALA A 41 12.44 -1.40 -9.57
CA ALA A 41 13.77 -1.81 -9.12
C ALA A 41 14.87 -0.93 -9.70
N ARG A 42 14.78 -0.56 -10.98
CA ARG A 42 15.70 0.40 -11.60
C ARG A 42 15.60 1.79 -10.99
N ALA A 43 14.40 2.28 -10.69
CA ALA A 43 14.22 3.60 -10.10
C ALA A 43 14.89 3.69 -8.72
N ILE A 44 14.66 2.69 -7.86
CA ILE A 44 15.26 2.57 -6.53
C ILE A 44 16.79 2.48 -6.63
N ASN A 45 17.32 1.63 -7.51
CA ASN A 45 18.78 1.46 -7.66
C ASN A 45 19.47 2.68 -8.28
N LYS A 46 18.75 3.47 -9.09
CA LYS A 46 19.28 4.70 -9.70
C LYS A 46 19.26 5.90 -8.76
N ALA A 47 18.62 5.82 -7.59
CA ALA A 47 18.57 6.92 -6.64
C ALA A 47 19.96 7.55 -6.46
N PRO A 48 20.08 8.89 -6.49
CA PRO A 48 21.36 9.59 -6.60
C PRO A 48 22.22 9.51 -5.34
N SER A 49 21.68 8.96 -4.26
CA SER A 49 22.39 8.81 -2.99
C SER A 49 23.34 7.63 -3.00
N ILE A 50 24.63 7.91 -2.83
CA ILE A 50 25.69 6.90 -2.69
C ILE A 50 25.38 6.00 -1.50
N THR A 51 24.94 6.57 -0.36
CA THR A 51 24.58 5.79 0.84
C THR A 51 23.44 4.82 0.57
N HIS A 52 22.46 5.20 -0.25
CA HIS A 52 21.34 4.32 -0.59
C HIS A 52 21.79 3.10 -1.41
N ARG A 53 22.70 3.30 -2.38
CA ARG A 53 23.22 2.19 -3.22
C ARG A 53 24.08 1.22 -2.42
N ASP A 54 24.87 1.73 -1.48
CA ASP A 54 25.72 0.90 -0.62
C ASP A 54 24.88 0.11 0.40
N VAL A 55 23.81 0.72 0.92
CA VAL A 55 22.90 0.08 1.89
C VAL A 55 22.02 -0.98 1.22
N TYR A 56 21.58 -0.79 -0.02
CA TYR A 56 20.64 -1.69 -0.71
C TYR A 56 21.22 -2.33 -1.98
N SER A 57 22.44 -2.87 -1.88
CA SER A 57 23.17 -3.49 -3.00
C SER A 57 22.59 -4.83 -3.49
N GLY A 58 21.65 -5.44 -2.77
CA GLY A 58 21.04 -6.74 -3.10
C GLY A 58 19.85 -6.68 -4.07
N GLY A 59 19.46 -5.49 -4.52
CA GLY A 59 18.28 -5.29 -5.37
C GLY A 59 17.00 -5.04 -4.55
N VAL A 60 15.85 -5.33 -5.17
CA VAL A 60 14.52 -5.01 -4.61
C VAL A 60 13.67 -6.27 -4.46
N ASP A 61 13.17 -6.50 -3.25
CA ASP A 61 12.16 -7.51 -2.95
C ASP A 61 10.76 -6.87 -2.91
N PHE A 62 9.83 -7.50 -3.60
CA PHE A 62 8.42 -7.11 -3.64
C PHE A 62 7.63 -8.09 -2.77
N VAL A 63 7.08 -7.62 -1.65
CA VAL A 63 6.33 -8.43 -0.69
C VAL A 63 4.85 -8.18 -0.89
N TYR A 64 4.16 -9.18 -1.42
CA TYR A 64 2.71 -9.16 -1.62
C TYR A 64 2.02 -9.75 -0.40
N LEU A 65 1.04 -9.04 0.14
CA LEU A 65 0.36 -9.42 1.36
C LEU A 65 -1.12 -9.74 1.08
N ASP A 66 -1.56 -10.93 1.49
CA ASP A 66 -2.98 -11.24 1.60
C ASP A 66 -3.58 -10.43 2.75
N ALA A 67 -4.76 -9.85 2.52
CA ALA A 67 -5.55 -9.23 3.56
C ALA A 67 -5.91 -10.24 4.67
N PRO A 68 -6.23 -9.82 5.91
CA PRO A 68 -6.34 -10.74 7.04
C PRO A 68 -7.57 -11.66 7.02
N ILE A 69 -8.60 -11.31 6.24
CA ILE A 69 -9.90 -11.99 6.28
C ILE A 69 -10.14 -12.71 4.95
N PRO A 70 -10.27 -14.05 4.93
CA PRO A 70 -10.75 -14.75 3.75
C PRO A 70 -12.15 -14.25 3.39
N ALA A 71 -12.39 -13.88 2.14
CA ALA A 71 -13.67 -13.31 1.70
C ALA A 71 -14.87 -14.24 2.02
N SER A 72 -14.64 -15.55 1.98
CA SER A 72 -15.63 -16.58 2.34
C SER A 72 -16.12 -16.53 3.79
N GLN A 73 -15.40 -15.85 4.70
CA GLN A 73 -15.83 -15.67 6.10
C GLN A 73 -16.85 -14.55 6.26
N ILE A 74 -16.72 -13.47 5.49
CA ILE A 74 -17.70 -12.37 5.48
C ILE A 74 -19.03 -12.87 4.93
N ASP A 75 -19.00 -13.67 3.86
CA ASP A 75 -20.21 -14.19 3.20
C ASP A 75 -21.03 -15.15 4.08
N ARG A 76 -20.40 -15.78 5.09
CA ARG A 76 -21.09 -16.69 6.03
C ARG A 76 -21.65 -15.97 7.27
N GLY A 77 -21.24 -14.73 7.52
CA GLY A 77 -21.56 -13.97 8.74
C GLY A 77 -22.72 -12.97 8.60
N GLN A 78 -23.22 -12.73 7.39
CA GLN A 78 -24.31 -11.79 7.14
C GLN A 78 -25.57 -12.52 6.62
N GLU A 79 -26.71 -12.33 7.29
CA GLU A 79 -28.01 -12.33 6.61
C GLU A 79 -27.91 -11.40 5.41
N PRO A 80 -28.48 -11.70 4.23
CA PRO A 80 -28.25 -10.94 3.00
C PRO A 80 -28.69 -9.49 3.16
N ARG A 81 -27.76 -8.61 3.55
CA ARG A 81 -28.00 -7.17 3.63
C ARG A 81 -27.82 -6.61 2.22
N ASN A 82 -28.87 -5.93 1.74
CA ASN A 82 -28.99 -5.36 0.40
C ASN A 82 -29.16 -6.37 -0.76
N GLY A 83 -29.58 -7.61 -0.49
CA GLY A 83 -29.91 -8.56 -1.56
C GLY A 83 -28.75 -8.95 -2.48
N LYS A 84 -27.49 -8.72 -2.05
CA LYS A 84 -26.31 -9.25 -2.72
C LYS A 84 -26.11 -10.68 -2.26
N GLU A 85 -26.54 -11.65 -3.07
CA GLU A 85 -26.14 -13.05 -2.91
C GLU A 85 -24.61 -13.17 -2.90
N ALA A 86 -24.09 -14.25 -2.31
CA ALA A 86 -22.67 -14.59 -2.38
C ALA A 86 -22.18 -14.45 -3.82
N ASN A 87 -21.20 -13.58 -4.07
CA ASN A 87 -20.78 -13.26 -5.43
C ASN A 87 -20.18 -14.54 -6.07
N PRO A 88 -20.84 -15.17 -7.05
CA PRO A 88 -20.39 -16.43 -7.64
C PRO A 88 -19.07 -16.27 -8.41
N ASP A 89 -18.67 -15.03 -8.72
CA ASP A 89 -17.42 -14.70 -9.39
C ASP A 89 -16.26 -14.44 -8.42
N ARG A 90 -16.47 -14.54 -7.09
CA ARG A 90 -15.36 -14.44 -6.13
C ARG A 90 -14.45 -15.65 -6.28
N LEU A 91 -13.17 -15.38 -6.50
CA LEU A 91 -12.14 -16.42 -6.51
C LEU A 91 -12.14 -17.15 -5.16
N ILE A 92 -11.98 -18.48 -5.20
CA ILE A 92 -11.92 -19.35 -4.01
C ILE A 92 -10.83 -18.87 -3.03
N ASP A 93 -9.77 -18.27 -3.56
CA ASP A 93 -8.65 -17.69 -2.81
C ASP A 93 -8.68 -16.16 -2.88
N SER A 94 -9.75 -15.57 -2.33
CA SER A 94 -9.92 -14.11 -2.22
C SER A 94 -9.98 -13.67 -0.77
N TRP A 95 -9.44 -12.47 -0.52
CA TRP A 95 -9.23 -11.89 0.79
C TRP A 95 -9.72 -10.44 0.80
N VAL A 96 -10.12 -9.96 1.98
CA VAL A 96 -10.67 -8.62 2.20
C VAL A 96 -10.00 -7.95 3.39
N TRP A 97 -9.86 -6.63 3.35
CA TRP A 97 -9.34 -5.85 4.49
C TRP A 97 -10.45 -5.49 5.47
N GLY A 98 -11.68 -5.44 4.97
CA GLY A 98 -12.91 -5.42 5.73
C GLY A 98 -14.09 -5.36 4.76
N ASP A 99 -15.30 -5.25 5.29
CA ASP A 99 -16.52 -5.13 4.49
C ASP A 99 -17.43 -4.05 5.06
N GLY A 100 -17.90 -3.14 4.21
CA GLY A 100 -18.76 -2.04 4.63
C GLY A 100 -18.84 -0.93 3.60
N ASP A 101 -19.61 0.09 3.94
CA ASP A 101 -19.70 1.33 3.16
C ASP A 101 -18.65 2.33 3.67
N PRO A 102 -17.60 2.63 2.90
CA PRO A 102 -16.53 3.52 3.35
C PRO A 102 -16.98 4.98 3.54
N GLU A 103 -18.15 5.37 3.03
CA GLU A 103 -18.67 6.73 3.19
C GLU A 103 -19.61 6.88 4.38
N ASN A 104 -20.49 5.90 4.60
CA ASN A 104 -21.61 6.06 5.51
C ASN A 104 -21.58 5.12 6.73
N GLY A 105 -20.58 4.25 6.85
CA GLY A 105 -20.56 3.24 7.90
C GLY A 105 -19.18 2.79 8.36
N GLU A 106 -19.20 1.99 9.41
CA GLU A 106 -18.03 1.27 9.86
C GLU A 106 -17.72 0.11 8.93
N ILE A 107 -16.44 -0.16 8.75
CA ILE A 107 -15.90 -1.28 8.00
C ILE A 107 -15.73 -2.46 8.96
N ILE A 108 -16.55 -3.49 8.77
CA ILE A 108 -16.53 -4.72 9.56
C ILE A 108 -15.22 -5.46 9.30
N GLY A 109 -14.48 -5.80 10.36
CA GLY A 109 -13.21 -6.51 10.26
C GLY A 109 -11.98 -5.59 10.12
N ALA A 110 -12.16 -4.28 9.97
CA ALA A 110 -11.05 -3.33 9.88
C ALA A 110 -10.15 -3.34 11.12
N GLU A 111 -10.69 -3.71 12.29
CA GLU A 111 -9.92 -3.87 13.53
C GLU A 111 -8.82 -4.94 13.43
N THR A 112 -8.93 -5.87 12.48
CA THR A 112 -7.93 -6.93 12.25
C THR A 112 -6.74 -6.47 11.41
N VAL A 113 -6.88 -5.36 10.67
CA VAL A 113 -5.90 -4.91 9.67
C VAL A 113 -4.62 -4.41 10.32
N LEU A 114 -4.72 -3.53 11.32
CA LEU A 114 -3.54 -2.97 11.96
C LEU A 114 -2.71 -4.03 12.70
N PRO A 115 -3.28 -4.95 13.51
CA PRO A 115 -2.52 -6.07 14.08
C PRO A 115 -1.82 -6.93 13.03
N HIS A 116 -2.48 -7.18 11.89
CA HIS A 116 -1.90 -7.94 10.78
C HIS A 116 -0.72 -7.22 10.15
N LEU A 117 -0.89 -5.93 9.81
CA LEU A 117 0.19 -5.10 9.27
C LEU A 117 1.36 -5.00 10.25
N THR A 118 1.11 -4.78 11.55
CA THR A 118 2.15 -4.76 12.58
C THR A 118 2.99 -6.05 12.56
N ARG A 119 2.35 -7.23 12.51
CA ARG A 119 3.08 -8.51 12.43
C ARG A 119 3.96 -8.58 11.18
N VAL A 120 3.48 -8.10 10.03
CA VAL A 120 4.25 -8.08 8.78
C VAL A 120 5.42 -7.10 8.83
N LEU A 121 5.20 -5.90 9.39
CA LEU A 121 6.26 -4.90 9.56
C LEU A 121 7.40 -5.43 10.45
N GLU A 122 7.08 -6.05 11.59
CA GLU A 122 8.08 -6.60 12.52
C GLU A 122 8.76 -7.86 11.97
N GLY A 123 8.02 -8.72 11.25
CA GLY A 123 8.56 -9.98 10.73
C GLY A 123 9.31 -9.87 9.41
N GLN A 124 8.94 -8.92 8.55
CA GLN A 124 9.43 -8.82 7.17
C GLN A 124 10.00 -7.45 6.82
N GLY A 125 9.88 -6.44 7.69
CA GLY A 125 10.46 -5.12 7.47
C GLY A 125 11.99 -5.06 7.59
N PRO A 126 12.55 -3.84 7.59
CA PRO A 126 11.87 -2.61 7.22
C PRO A 126 11.59 -2.56 5.71
N PHE A 127 10.42 -2.03 5.36
CA PHE A 127 9.97 -1.65 4.03
C PHE A 127 10.34 -0.20 3.75
N MET A 128 10.76 0.05 2.52
CA MET A 128 11.12 1.37 2.02
C MET A 128 9.90 2.14 1.54
N GLY A 129 8.93 1.45 0.97
CA GLY A 129 7.73 2.06 0.42
C GLY A 129 6.61 1.04 0.32
N VAL A 130 5.41 1.55 0.04
CA VAL A 130 4.19 0.76 -0.07
C VAL A 130 3.46 1.10 -1.37
N ILE A 131 2.83 0.09 -1.96
CA ILE A 131 1.98 0.25 -3.15
C ILE A 131 0.66 -0.46 -2.87
N GLY A 132 -0.46 0.21 -3.11
CA GLY A 132 -1.77 -0.37 -2.92
C GLY A 132 -2.70 -0.13 -4.10
N PHE A 133 -3.71 -1.01 -4.23
CA PHE A 133 -4.81 -0.87 -5.18
C PHE A 133 -6.15 -0.90 -4.45
N SER A 134 -7.09 -0.02 -4.83
CA SER A 134 -8.44 0.07 -4.25
C SER A 134 -8.38 0.21 -2.72
N GLU A 135 -9.09 -0.62 -1.95
CA GLU A 135 -8.99 -0.65 -0.49
C GLU A 135 -7.54 -0.87 0.02
N GLY A 136 -6.71 -1.64 -0.70
CA GLY A 136 -5.29 -1.76 -0.38
C GLY A 136 -4.52 -0.45 -0.54
N ALA A 137 -4.94 0.44 -1.45
CA ALA A 137 -4.39 1.79 -1.61
C ALA A 137 -4.78 2.70 -0.44
N THR A 138 -6.00 2.55 0.08
CA THR A 138 -6.45 3.21 1.31
C THR A 138 -5.58 2.80 2.49
N TRP A 139 -5.41 1.50 2.73
CA TRP A 139 -4.57 1.01 3.83
C TRP A 139 -3.10 1.32 3.65
N ALA A 140 -2.58 1.34 2.42
CA ALA A 140 -1.20 1.77 2.13
C ALA A 140 -0.98 3.23 2.57
N THR A 141 -1.94 4.11 2.24
CA THR A 141 -1.90 5.53 2.60
C THR A 141 -2.04 5.74 4.11
N VAL A 142 -2.97 5.03 4.76
CA VAL A 142 -3.12 5.02 6.23
C VAL A 142 -1.82 4.56 6.89
N LEU A 143 -1.23 3.45 6.42
CA LEU A 143 0.00 2.89 6.97
C LEU A 143 1.16 3.88 6.91
N SER A 144 1.30 4.62 5.81
CA SER A 144 2.29 5.70 5.69
C SER A 144 2.15 6.72 6.81
N GLY A 145 0.94 7.28 6.99
CA GLY A 145 0.68 8.26 8.04
C GLY A 145 0.90 7.73 9.46
N LEU A 146 0.56 6.47 9.72
CA LEU A 146 0.75 5.87 11.04
C LEU A 146 2.23 5.61 11.38
N LEU A 147 3.07 5.32 10.38
CA LEU A 147 4.49 5.06 10.60
C LEU A 147 5.32 6.32 10.88
N GLU A 148 4.84 7.48 10.46
CA GLU A 148 5.45 8.80 10.69
C GLU A 148 5.21 9.34 12.11
N ARG A 149 4.16 8.87 12.79
CA ARG A 149 3.73 9.46 14.06
C ARG A 149 4.48 8.85 15.25
N GLU A 150 4.94 9.69 16.15
CA GLU A 150 5.59 9.27 17.41
C GLU A 150 4.59 8.68 18.42
N ALA A 151 3.34 9.15 18.41
CA ALA A 151 2.27 8.72 19.33
C ALA A 151 1.58 7.41 18.89
N LYS A 152 2.38 6.37 18.62
CA LYS A 152 1.93 5.02 18.25
C LYS A 152 1.06 4.34 19.33
N ALA A 153 1.15 4.82 20.57
CA ALA A 153 0.58 4.12 21.72
C ALA A 153 -0.94 4.21 21.88
N SER A 154 -1.55 5.34 21.51
CA SER A 154 -2.99 5.56 21.73
C SER A 154 -3.88 4.83 20.72
N THR A 155 -3.32 4.32 19.62
CA THR A 155 -4.06 3.70 18.51
C THR A 155 -3.96 2.17 18.49
N GLY A 156 -3.21 1.58 19.44
CA GLY A 156 -2.90 0.15 19.46
C GLY A 156 -1.88 -0.29 18.39
N PHE A 157 -1.51 0.57 17.44
CA PHE A 157 -0.52 0.29 16.40
C PHE A 157 0.90 0.59 16.87
N HIS A 158 1.66 -0.43 17.28
CA HIS A 158 3.01 -0.28 17.82
C HIS A 158 4.04 -1.01 16.95
N THR A 159 5.06 -0.29 16.48
CA THR A 159 6.12 -0.87 15.65
C THR A 159 7.38 0.00 15.68
N ASN A 160 8.55 -0.64 15.61
CA ASN A 160 9.85 0.05 15.46
C ASN A 160 10.19 0.35 14.00
N HIS A 161 9.27 0.04 13.08
CA HIS A 161 9.44 0.34 11.68
C HIS A 161 9.55 1.86 11.44
N PRO A 162 10.54 2.32 10.64
CA PRO A 162 10.69 3.73 10.33
C PRO A 162 9.56 4.24 9.41
N PRO A 163 9.41 5.56 9.24
CA PRO A 163 8.52 6.11 8.22
C PRO A 163 8.83 5.53 6.83
N LEU A 164 7.77 5.35 6.02
CA LEU A 164 7.95 4.95 4.62
C LEU A 164 8.51 6.14 3.82
N GLN A 165 9.30 5.85 2.79
CA GLN A 165 9.89 6.89 1.94
C GLN A 165 8.93 7.27 0.81
N PHE A 166 8.04 6.37 0.37
CA PHE A 166 7.02 6.67 -0.62
C PHE A 166 5.79 5.77 -0.49
N CYS A 167 4.66 6.28 -0.97
CA CYS A 167 3.42 5.53 -1.19
C CYS A 167 2.92 5.73 -2.62
N ILE A 168 2.40 4.66 -3.23
CA ILE A 168 1.69 4.72 -4.52
C ILE A 168 0.30 4.09 -4.34
N ALA A 169 -0.72 4.88 -4.61
CA ALA A 169 -2.12 4.54 -4.39
C ALA A 169 -2.89 4.51 -5.71
N PHE A 170 -3.29 3.32 -6.17
CA PHE A 170 -4.16 3.18 -7.34
C PHE A 170 -5.62 3.08 -6.91
N SER A 171 -6.48 4.02 -7.35
CA SER A 171 -7.91 4.05 -7.04
C SER A 171 -8.24 3.92 -5.54
N GLY A 172 -7.46 4.58 -4.68
CA GLY A 172 -7.72 4.60 -3.23
C GLY A 172 -8.80 5.60 -2.82
N PHE A 173 -9.44 5.37 -1.68
CA PHE A 173 -10.48 6.23 -1.12
C PHE A 173 -10.29 6.45 0.38
N ARG A 174 -10.96 7.43 0.97
CA ARG A 174 -10.92 7.68 2.41
C ARG A 174 -12.04 6.92 3.13
N PHE A 175 -11.75 6.38 4.31
CA PHE A 175 -12.78 5.92 5.24
C PHE A 175 -13.32 7.14 6.00
N GLU A 176 -14.61 7.44 5.83
CA GLU A 176 -15.20 8.71 6.24
C GLU A 176 -15.82 8.69 7.63
N HIS A 177 -16.19 7.51 8.12
CA HIS A 177 -16.80 7.36 9.44
C HIS A 177 -15.95 8.01 10.54
N GLU A 178 -16.59 8.62 11.53
CA GLU A 178 -15.91 9.45 12.55
C GLU A 178 -14.84 8.68 13.33
N SER A 179 -15.05 7.37 13.53
CA SER A 179 -14.11 6.47 14.21
C SER A 179 -12.79 6.26 13.45
N TYR A 180 -12.68 6.75 12.21
CA TYR A 180 -11.50 6.62 11.34
C TYR A 180 -10.71 7.91 11.17
N GLN A 181 -11.22 9.05 11.65
CA GLN A 181 -10.59 10.37 11.43
C GLN A 181 -9.16 10.47 11.97
N TRP A 182 -8.88 9.74 13.07
CA TRP A 182 -7.55 9.66 13.66
C TRP A 182 -6.51 9.06 12.71
N MET A 183 -6.91 8.24 11.72
CA MET A 183 -5.97 7.66 10.74
C MET A 183 -5.37 8.73 9.81
N TYR A 184 -6.05 9.87 9.66
CA TYR A 184 -5.71 10.92 8.69
C TYR A 184 -5.20 12.22 9.33
N THR A 185 -5.08 12.26 10.66
CA THR A 185 -4.62 13.43 11.43
C THR A 185 -3.41 13.09 12.31
N PRO A 186 -2.31 13.86 12.29
CA PRO A 186 -2.02 14.93 11.32
C PRO A 186 -1.95 14.41 9.88
N LYS A 187 -1.90 15.35 8.92
CA LYS A 187 -1.77 15.02 7.49
C LYS A 187 -0.57 14.11 7.24
N ILE A 188 -0.72 13.25 6.24
CA ILE A 188 0.29 12.26 5.86
C ILE A 188 1.42 12.99 5.12
N GLU A 189 2.64 12.89 5.66
CA GLU A 189 3.83 13.58 5.14
C GLU A 189 4.56 12.74 4.09
N THR A 190 4.52 11.40 4.17
CA THR A 190 5.08 10.50 3.14
C THR A 190 4.56 10.94 1.77
N PRO A 191 5.44 11.12 0.77
CA PRO A 191 5.02 11.41 -0.60
C PRO A 191 4.09 10.33 -1.16
N VAL A 192 2.84 10.70 -1.44
CA VAL A 192 1.83 9.80 -2.02
C VAL A 192 1.56 10.17 -3.48
N LEU A 193 1.68 9.20 -4.38
CA LEU A 193 1.25 9.29 -5.77
C LEU A 193 -0.09 8.57 -5.93
N HIS A 194 -1.15 9.32 -6.24
CA HIS A 194 -2.49 8.83 -6.49
C HIS A 194 -2.72 8.64 -8.00
N PHE A 195 -3.21 7.47 -8.39
CA PHE A 195 -3.70 7.20 -9.73
C PHE A 195 -5.23 7.11 -9.74
N MET A 196 -5.86 7.81 -10.68
CA MET A 196 -7.32 7.92 -10.79
C MET A 196 -7.78 7.59 -12.22
N GLY A 197 -8.66 6.60 -12.35
CA GLY A 197 -9.31 6.28 -13.61
C GLY A 197 -10.45 7.25 -13.87
N THR A 198 -10.48 7.91 -15.03
CA THR A 198 -11.54 8.88 -15.37
C THR A 198 -12.93 8.27 -15.54
N LEU A 199 -13.01 6.94 -15.68
CA LEU A 199 -14.24 6.16 -15.83
C LEU A 199 -14.42 5.14 -14.68
N ASP A 200 -13.75 5.36 -13.55
CA ASP A 200 -13.86 4.49 -12.38
C ASP A 200 -15.23 4.68 -11.70
N THR A 201 -16.05 3.63 -11.76
CA THR A 201 -17.39 3.61 -11.15
C THR A 201 -17.42 2.87 -9.82
N GLN A 202 -16.32 2.24 -9.41
CA GLN A 202 -16.19 1.54 -8.14
C GLN A 202 -15.71 2.49 -7.05
N VAL A 203 -14.76 3.35 -7.41
CA VAL A 203 -14.24 4.43 -6.57
C VAL A 203 -14.40 5.74 -7.32
N THR A 204 -15.30 6.58 -6.83
CA THR A 204 -15.58 7.89 -7.43
C THR A 204 -14.40 8.84 -7.24
N GLU A 205 -14.31 9.84 -8.12
CA GLU A 205 -13.33 10.92 -8.00
C GLU A 205 -13.40 11.60 -6.63
N GLN A 206 -14.61 11.92 -6.14
CA GLN A 206 -14.79 12.59 -4.86
C GLN A 206 -14.27 11.76 -3.68
N GLN A 207 -14.44 10.44 -3.70
CA GLN A 207 -13.90 9.56 -2.67
C GLN A 207 -12.37 9.56 -2.65
N THR A 208 -11.74 9.61 -3.82
CA THR A 208 -10.26 9.70 -3.92
C THR A 208 -9.75 11.09 -3.51
N LEU A 209 -10.45 12.16 -3.90
CA LEU A 209 -10.08 13.53 -3.53
C LEU A 209 -10.06 13.73 -2.00
N ARG A 210 -11.01 13.14 -1.27
CA ARG A 210 -11.02 13.17 0.20
C ARG A 210 -9.79 12.49 0.83
N LEU A 211 -9.27 11.44 0.20
CA LEU A 211 -8.01 10.80 0.63
C LEU A 211 -6.80 11.68 0.31
N ILE A 212 -6.80 12.31 -0.87
CA ILE A 212 -5.75 13.26 -1.29
C ILE A 212 -5.66 14.45 -0.32
N GLU A 213 -6.80 14.97 0.16
CA GLU A 213 -6.85 16.08 1.13
C GLU A 213 -6.17 15.76 2.47
N ALA A 214 -6.13 14.48 2.86
CA ALA A 214 -5.44 14.00 4.05
C ALA A 214 -3.91 13.95 3.89
N CYS A 215 -3.39 14.16 2.68
CA CYS A 215 -1.96 14.16 2.39
C CYS A 215 -1.40 15.60 2.36
N GLN A 216 -0.17 15.78 2.85
CA GLN A 216 0.48 17.09 2.88
C GLN A 216 0.99 17.52 1.50
N ASN A 217 1.63 16.61 0.76
CA ASN A 217 2.21 16.87 -0.56
C ASN A 217 1.77 15.80 -1.59
N PRO A 218 0.45 15.67 -1.88
CA PRO A 218 -0.02 14.64 -2.79
C PRO A 218 0.35 14.96 -4.24
N THR A 219 0.61 13.90 -5.00
CA THR A 219 0.68 13.94 -6.45
C THR A 219 -0.50 13.16 -7.02
N VAL A 220 -1.12 13.66 -8.09
CA VAL A 220 -2.23 12.99 -8.77
C VAL A 220 -1.89 12.75 -10.24
N GLN A 221 -2.21 11.55 -10.73
CA GLN A 221 -2.12 11.18 -12.14
C GLN A 221 -3.43 10.53 -12.59
N TYR A 222 -4.14 11.20 -13.49
CA TYR A 222 -5.30 10.62 -14.14
C TYR A 222 -4.88 9.68 -15.28
N PHE A 223 -5.72 8.69 -15.57
CA PHE A 223 -5.63 7.88 -16.78
C PHE A 223 -7.02 7.60 -17.34
N GLU A 224 -7.11 7.49 -18.67
CA GLU A 224 -8.33 7.09 -19.33
C GLU A 224 -8.58 5.60 -19.09
N GLY A 225 -9.57 5.29 -18.25
CA GLY A 225 -9.85 3.92 -17.85
C GLY A 225 -10.76 3.82 -16.64
N THR A 226 -11.18 2.59 -16.35
CA THR A 226 -12.03 2.21 -15.23
C THR A 226 -11.18 1.77 -14.01
N HIS A 227 -11.72 0.93 -13.13
CA HIS A 227 -11.09 0.45 -11.91
C HIS A 227 -10.01 -0.63 -12.14
N TYR A 228 -8.84 -0.24 -12.66
CA TYR A 228 -7.71 -1.15 -12.86
C TYR A 228 -6.35 -0.45 -12.77
N ILE A 229 -5.26 -1.22 -12.81
CA ILE A 229 -3.90 -0.69 -12.83
C ILE A 229 -3.46 -0.49 -14.29
N PRO A 230 -3.28 0.76 -14.75
CA PRO A 230 -2.92 1.04 -16.13
C PRO A 230 -1.50 0.59 -16.45
N ARG A 231 -1.31 0.08 -17.68
CA ARG A 231 -0.05 -0.55 -18.13
C ARG A 231 0.71 0.27 -19.17
N THR A 232 0.55 1.59 -19.17
CA THR A 232 1.15 2.46 -20.18
C THR A 232 2.57 2.88 -19.79
N PRO A 233 3.44 3.21 -20.77
CA PRO A 233 4.77 3.74 -20.48
C PRO A 233 4.76 5.02 -19.64
N GLU A 234 3.73 5.85 -19.78
CA GLU A 234 3.55 7.08 -19.01
C GLU A 234 3.35 6.79 -17.52
N ILE A 235 2.53 5.79 -17.19
CA ILE A 235 2.31 5.34 -15.81
C ILE A 235 3.62 4.83 -15.21
N ASN A 236 4.35 3.99 -15.96
CA ASN A 236 5.66 3.50 -15.53
C ASN A 236 6.60 4.67 -15.21
N LYS A 237 6.66 5.67 -16.11
CA LYS A 237 7.51 6.86 -15.91
C LYS A 237 7.09 7.64 -14.67
N ARG A 238 5.79 7.89 -14.48
CA ARG A 238 5.28 8.63 -13.30
C ARG A 238 5.66 7.93 -12.00
N ILE A 239 5.52 6.60 -11.95
CA ILE A 239 5.92 5.78 -10.80
C ILE A 239 7.41 5.92 -10.53
N THR A 240 8.25 5.76 -11.55
CA THR A 240 9.70 5.82 -11.37
C THR A 240 10.18 7.21 -10.97
N ASP A 241 9.59 8.27 -11.53
CA ASP A 241 9.92 9.65 -11.19
C ASP A 241 9.54 9.96 -9.74
N HIS A 242 8.35 9.53 -9.30
CA HIS A 242 7.88 9.71 -7.92
C HIS A 242 8.81 9.04 -6.92
N ILE A 243 9.19 7.78 -7.17
CA ILE A 243 10.13 7.06 -6.32
C ILE A 243 11.47 7.81 -6.25
N GLN A 244 12.03 8.22 -7.38
CA GLN A 244 13.31 8.92 -7.39
C GLN A 244 13.27 10.26 -6.66
N GLN A 245 12.18 11.02 -6.79
CA GLN A 245 11.99 12.28 -6.07
C GLN A 245 11.89 12.03 -4.56
N ALA A 246 11.08 11.05 -4.14
CA ALA A 246 10.86 10.73 -2.74
C ALA A 246 12.14 10.24 -2.04
N LEU A 247 12.95 9.41 -2.71
CA LEU A 247 14.23 8.92 -2.17
C LEU A 247 15.29 10.03 -2.00
N VAL A 248 15.18 11.14 -2.75
CA VAL A 248 16.02 12.32 -2.55
C VAL A 248 15.60 13.10 -1.32
N TRP A 249 14.28 13.25 -1.12
CA TRP A 249 13.71 13.98 0.02
C TRP A 249 14.02 13.31 1.36
N SER A 250 14.04 11.98 1.43
CA SER A 250 14.33 11.24 2.67
C SER A 250 15.77 11.37 3.21
N LEU A 251 16.62 12.17 2.56
CA LEU A 251 18.04 12.36 2.89
C LEU A 251 18.38 13.79 3.35
N GLY A 252 17.44 14.72 3.24
CA GLY A 252 17.57 16.10 3.72
C GLY A 252 16.92 16.26 5.08
#